data_AF-A0A5E4W688-F1
#
_entry.id   AF-A0A5E4W688-F1
#
_cell.length_a   1.000
_cell.length_b   1.000
_cell.length_c   1.000
_cell.angle_alpha   90.00
_cell.angle_beta   90.00
_cell.angle_gamma   90.00
#
_symmetry.space_group_name_H-M   'P 1'
#
loop_
_entity.id
_entity.type
_entity.pdbx_description
1 polymer ?
#
loop_
_entity_poly.entity_id
_entity_poly.type
_entity_poly.pdbx_seq_one_letter_code
_entity_poly.pdbx_strand_id
1 'polypeptide(L)'
;MNRSTPRESVSQFLILDDNVEHEYPEALVRGMIDITEGVFRGLFGDDIALTCESPSVVRDRIIFGEVFSLIPLESAWCRGYMMMQAEQVPFMQLLEHTGRCEGQAGFRELNGMLGEMTNLIWGAFKNRYLGEASAADRAQVQVPLLINHKQKYISFGTDNPQLCFVYRIADPVDARIVTLHQHFVFSLNWSPEAFREATPATAAPVETGALELF
;
A
#
# COMPACT_ATOMS: atom_id res chain seq x y z
N MET A 1 -44.00 3.12 10.97
CA MET A 1 -43.33 3.85 9.87
C MET A 1 -41.85 3.53 9.95
N ASN A 2 -41.46 2.37 9.41
CA ASN A 2 -40.11 1.81 9.52
C ASN A 2 -39.17 2.60 8.60
N ARG A 3 -38.20 3.31 9.18
CA ARG A 3 -37.04 3.82 8.43
C ARG A 3 -36.05 2.66 8.31
N SER A 4 -36.09 1.99 7.18
CA SER A 4 -35.04 1.08 6.71
C SER A 4 -33.72 1.86 6.65
N THR A 5 -32.78 1.48 7.51
CA THR A 5 -31.36 1.82 7.40
C THR A 5 -30.81 1.24 6.10
N PRO A 6 -30.06 1.99 5.28
CA PRO A 6 -29.31 1.37 4.21
C PRO A 6 -28.14 0.61 4.83
N ARG A 7 -28.27 -0.72 4.92
CA ARG A 7 -27.14 -1.64 4.79
C ARG A 7 -26.70 -1.55 3.33
N GLU A 8 -25.87 -0.57 3.00
CA GLU A 8 -25.21 -0.54 1.70
C GLU A 8 -23.80 -1.07 1.89
N SER A 9 -23.65 -2.29 1.42
CA SER A 9 -22.45 -3.07 1.23
C SER A 9 -21.31 -2.24 0.64
N VAL A 10 -20.10 -2.45 1.19
CA VAL A 10 -18.82 -2.14 0.54
C VAL A 10 -18.70 -3.01 -0.70
N SER A 11 -19.35 -2.67 -1.80
CA SER A 11 -19.27 -3.41 -3.05
C SER A 11 -19.82 -2.57 -4.20
N GLN A 12 -18.95 -1.78 -4.82
CA GLN A 12 -18.85 -1.62 -6.27
C GLN A 12 -17.77 -0.57 -6.56
N PHE A 13 -16.50 -0.98 -6.43
CA PHE A 13 -15.53 -0.45 -7.36
C PHE A 13 -16.00 -0.90 -8.75
N LEU A 14 -15.97 -0.03 -9.75
CA LEU A 14 -15.94 -0.48 -11.14
C LEU A 14 -14.58 -1.14 -11.36
N ILE A 15 -14.43 -2.36 -10.85
CA ILE A 15 -13.33 -3.26 -11.18
C ILE A 15 -13.63 -3.70 -12.61
N LEU A 16 -12.97 -3.05 -13.55
CA LEU A 16 -12.86 -3.61 -14.87
C LEU A 16 -11.75 -4.66 -14.75
N ASP A 17 -12.05 -5.91 -15.08
CA ASP A 17 -11.07 -6.99 -15.29
C ASP A 17 -10.18 -6.68 -16.51
N ASP A 18 -9.70 -5.46 -16.63
CA ASP A 18 -8.83 -4.99 -17.70
C ASP A 18 -7.42 -5.45 -17.36
N ASN A 19 -6.96 -6.46 -18.12
CA ASN A 19 -5.60 -6.99 -18.20
C ASN A 19 -4.52 -6.13 -17.50
N VAL A 20 -4.28 -6.40 -16.21
CA VAL A 20 -3.18 -5.80 -15.43
C VAL A 20 -1.86 -5.86 -16.20
N GLU A 21 -1.63 -6.96 -16.91
CA GLU A 21 -0.46 -7.24 -17.75
C GLU A 21 -0.20 -6.20 -18.86
N HIS A 22 -1.22 -5.46 -19.31
CA HIS A 22 -1.08 -4.43 -20.35
C HIS A 22 -0.66 -3.07 -19.77
N GLU A 23 -1.02 -2.79 -18.51
CA GLU A 23 -0.78 -1.50 -17.86
C GLU A 23 0.47 -1.54 -16.95
N TYR A 24 0.79 -2.73 -16.41
CA TYR A 24 1.86 -2.92 -15.43
C TYR A 24 2.76 -4.11 -15.78
N PRO A 25 4.10 -3.96 -15.69
CA PRO A 25 5.02 -5.07 -15.83
C PRO A 25 4.75 -6.17 -14.78
N GLU A 26 4.63 -7.42 -15.22
CA GLU A 26 4.35 -8.56 -14.32
C GLU A 26 5.36 -8.66 -13.16
N ALA A 27 6.65 -8.43 -13.44
CA ALA A 27 7.71 -8.45 -12.44
C ALA A 27 7.49 -7.38 -11.34
N LEU A 28 6.98 -6.21 -11.68
CA LEU A 28 6.65 -5.16 -10.71
C LEU A 28 5.47 -5.59 -9.84
N VAL A 29 4.39 -6.07 -10.47
CA VAL A 29 3.17 -6.51 -9.77
C VAL A 29 3.52 -7.61 -8.78
N ARG A 30 4.21 -8.65 -9.23
CA ARG A 30 4.67 -9.75 -8.38
C ARG A 30 5.56 -9.27 -7.26
N GLY A 31 6.52 -8.41 -7.56
CA GLY A 31 7.43 -7.92 -6.55
C GLY A 31 6.78 -6.96 -5.54
N MET A 32 5.68 -6.28 -5.88
CA MET A 32 4.85 -5.53 -4.92
C MET A 32 4.10 -6.46 -3.96
N ILE A 33 3.56 -7.57 -4.48
CA ILE A 33 2.95 -8.62 -3.66
C ILE A 33 4.00 -9.19 -2.71
N ASP A 34 5.16 -9.61 -3.22
CA ASP A 34 6.24 -10.20 -2.40
C ASP A 34 6.68 -9.26 -1.27
N ILE A 35 6.85 -7.96 -1.56
CA ILE A 35 7.19 -6.95 -0.55
C ILE A 35 6.09 -6.86 0.50
N THR A 36 4.84 -6.74 0.06
CA THR A 36 3.71 -6.50 0.97
C THR A 36 3.45 -7.72 1.85
N GLU A 37 3.45 -8.93 1.28
CA GLU A 37 3.35 -10.17 2.05
C GLU A 37 4.52 -10.34 3.03
N GLY A 38 5.74 -10.00 2.62
CA GLY A 38 6.90 -10.00 3.51
C GLY A 38 6.74 -9.06 4.70
N VAL A 39 6.19 -7.86 4.48
CA VAL A 39 5.87 -6.92 5.57
C VAL A 39 4.78 -7.47 6.48
N PHE A 40 3.70 -8.05 5.94
CA PHE A 40 2.66 -8.69 6.76
C PHE A 40 3.22 -9.82 7.63
N ARG A 41 4.02 -10.71 7.05
CA ARG A 41 4.65 -11.81 7.81
C ARG A 41 5.63 -11.30 8.86
N GLY A 42 6.40 -10.24 8.56
CA GLY A 42 7.25 -9.58 9.56
C GLY A 42 6.44 -8.97 10.71
N LEU A 43 5.28 -8.38 10.42
CA LEU A 43 4.44 -7.69 11.41
C LEU A 43 3.49 -8.60 12.17
N PHE A 44 3.09 -9.76 11.64
CA PHE A 44 2.09 -10.64 12.26
C PHE A 44 2.59 -12.07 12.50
N GLY A 45 3.81 -12.39 12.05
CA GLY A 45 4.39 -13.73 12.10
C GLY A 45 4.14 -14.53 10.83
N ASP A 46 4.97 -15.54 10.59
CA ASP A 46 4.92 -16.37 9.38
C ASP A 46 3.66 -17.26 9.31
N ASP A 47 3.07 -17.59 10.46
CA ASP A 47 1.90 -18.47 10.57
C ASP A 47 0.57 -17.75 10.27
N ILE A 48 0.60 -16.44 9.99
CA ILE A 48 -0.60 -15.68 9.63
C ILE A 48 -1.18 -16.20 8.30
N ALA A 49 -2.47 -16.51 8.29
CA ALA A 49 -3.18 -16.94 7.09
C ALA A 49 -3.49 -15.75 6.19
N LEU A 50 -2.48 -15.31 5.44
CA LEU A 50 -2.52 -14.22 4.47
C LEU A 50 -2.74 -14.77 3.05
N THR A 51 -3.65 -14.16 2.32
CA THR A 51 -3.87 -14.41 0.89
C THR A 51 -4.00 -13.10 0.14
N CYS A 52 -3.44 -13.02 -1.07
CA CYS A 52 -3.64 -11.92 -2.00
C CYS A 52 -4.61 -12.38 -3.10
N GLU A 53 -5.69 -11.63 -3.35
CA GLU A 53 -6.54 -11.85 -4.51
C GLU A 53 -5.81 -11.48 -5.80
N SER A 54 -6.37 -11.86 -6.95
CA SER A 54 -5.85 -11.43 -8.25
C SER A 54 -5.77 -9.89 -8.30
N PRO A 55 -4.59 -9.32 -8.59
CA PRO A 55 -4.46 -7.88 -8.76
C PRO A 55 -5.41 -7.36 -9.83
N SER A 56 -5.86 -6.12 -9.68
CA SER A 56 -6.80 -5.51 -10.61
C SER A 56 -6.44 -4.07 -10.92
N VAL A 57 -6.96 -3.56 -12.04
CA VAL A 57 -6.87 -2.15 -12.40
C VAL A 57 -8.18 -1.45 -12.10
N VAL A 58 -8.13 -0.46 -11.21
CA VAL A 58 -9.29 0.36 -10.85
C VAL A 58 -9.17 1.71 -11.55
N ARG A 59 -10.17 2.06 -12.37
CA ARG A 59 -10.26 3.37 -13.02
C ARG A 59 -11.18 4.34 -12.29
N ASP A 60 -11.71 3.94 -11.13
CA ASP A 60 -12.56 4.80 -10.33
C ASP A 60 -11.77 5.99 -9.78
N ARG A 61 -12.37 7.17 -9.86
CA ARG A 61 -11.81 8.42 -9.33
C ARG A 61 -11.96 8.52 -7.83
N ILE A 62 -12.86 7.74 -7.24
CA ILE A 62 -13.28 7.88 -5.85
C ILE A 62 -13.02 6.58 -5.11
N ILE A 63 -12.23 6.65 -4.04
CA ILE A 63 -12.00 5.53 -3.14
C ILE A 63 -12.80 5.77 -1.87
N PHE A 64 -13.75 4.89 -1.58
CA PHE A 64 -14.55 4.90 -0.36
C PHE A 64 -13.92 4.04 0.72
N GLY A 65 -14.01 4.45 1.98
CA GLY A 65 -13.45 3.68 3.08
C GLY A 65 -13.40 4.44 4.40
N GLU A 66 -13.13 3.72 5.48
CA GLU A 66 -13.17 4.28 6.83
C GLU A 66 -11.81 4.76 7.32
N VAL A 67 -10.74 4.02 7.01
CA VAL A 67 -9.38 4.38 7.41
C VAL A 67 -8.41 4.18 6.26
N PHE A 68 -7.52 5.16 6.10
CA PHE A 68 -6.51 5.21 5.06
C PHE A 68 -5.16 5.65 5.63
N SER A 69 -4.10 5.06 5.12
CA SER A 69 -2.74 5.62 5.16
C SER A 69 -2.31 5.94 3.73
N LEU A 70 -1.67 7.09 3.53
CA LEU A 70 -1.31 7.60 2.21
C LEU A 70 0.12 8.16 2.24
N ILE A 71 0.95 7.76 1.27
CA ILE A 71 2.30 8.29 1.09
C ILE A 71 2.55 8.63 -0.39
N PRO A 72 3.14 9.78 -0.72
CA PRO A 72 3.55 10.09 -2.08
C PRO A 72 4.73 9.19 -2.51
N LEU A 73 4.71 8.76 -3.76
CA LEU A 73 5.77 8.00 -4.41
C LEU A 73 6.39 8.90 -5.47
N GLU A 74 7.71 9.09 -5.41
CA GLU A 74 8.42 9.88 -6.43
C GLU A 74 9.72 9.18 -6.84
N SER A 75 9.90 9.00 -8.14
CA SER A 75 11.14 8.53 -8.78
C SER A 75 11.24 9.05 -10.21
N ALA A 76 12.33 8.72 -10.89
CA ALA A 76 12.56 9.08 -12.29
C ALA A 76 11.54 8.47 -13.28
N TRP A 77 10.91 7.35 -12.92
CA TRP A 77 10.04 6.58 -13.82
C TRP A 77 8.60 6.42 -13.30
N CYS A 78 8.36 6.73 -12.02
CA CYS A 78 7.02 6.72 -11.45
C CYS A 78 6.78 7.87 -10.48
N ARG A 79 5.60 8.50 -10.57
CA ARG A 79 5.16 9.52 -9.62
C ARG A 79 3.67 9.37 -9.32
N GLY A 80 3.34 9.38 -8.04
CA GLY A 80 2.01 9.00 -7.61
C GLY A 80 1.83 8.90 -6.11
N TYR A 81 0.94 8.02 -5.69
CA TYR A 81 0.66 7.72 -4.29
C TYR A 81 0.56 6.22 -4.06
N MET A 82 1.00 5.77 -2.89
CA MET A 82 0.62 4.48 -2.34
C MET A 82 -0.37 4.71 -1.20
N MET A 83 -1.46 3.96 -1.22
CA MET A 83 -2.50 3.99 -0.21
C MET A 83 -2.72 2.61 0.37
N MET A 84 -2.92 2.53 1.68
CA MET A 84 -3.43 1.35 2.38
C MET A 84 -4.78 1.69 3.00
N GLN A 85 -5.76 0.82 2.82
CA GLN A 85 -7.11 0.94 3.36
C GLN A 85 -7.47 -0.34 4.11
N ALA A 86 -8.18 -0.19 5.24
CA ALA A 86 -8.73 -1.31 5.99
C ALA A 86 -10.11 -0.94 6.57
N GLU A 87 -10.91 -1.97 6.84
CA GLU A 87 -12.08 -1.83 7.70
C GLU A 87 -11.65 -1.65 9.16
N GLN A 88 -12.25 -0.69 9.86
CA GLN A 88 -11.77 -0.29 11.18
C GLN A 88 -11.93 -1.41 12.21
N VAL A 89 -13.14 -1.97 12.34
CA VAL A 89 -13.45 -2.94 13.41
C VAL A 89 -12.71 -4.26 13.26
N PRO A 90 -12.72 -4.94 12.09
CA PRO A 90 -11.99 -6.19 11.93
C PRO A 90 -10.50 -6.03 12.17
N PHE A 91 -9.91 -4.91 11.72
CA PHE A 91 -8.49 -4.70 11.87
C PHE A 91 -8.09 -4.41 13.31
N MET A 92 -8.88 -3.64 14.07
CA MET A 92 -8.64 -3.44 15.52
C MET A 92 -8.66 -4.77 16.28
N GLN A 93 -9.64 -5.64 16.00
CA GLN A 93 -9.72 -6.96 16.64
C GLN A 93 -8.50 -7.83 16.32
N LEU A 94 -8.03 -7.80 15.07
CA LEU A 94 -6.81 -8.50 14.69
C LEU A 94 -5.60 -8.00 15.51
N LEU A 95 -5.47 -6.69 15.75
CA LEU A 95 -4.38 -6.15 16.58
C LEU A 95 -4.44 -6.67 18.02
N GLU A 96 -5.63 -6.75 18.60
CA GLU A 96 -5.83 -7.29 19.95
C GLU A 96 -5.43 -8.77 20.01
N HIS A 97 -5.94 -9.57 19.08
CA HIS A 97 -5.70 -11.01 19.03
C HIS A 97 -4.26 -11.39 18.70
N THR A 98 -3.56 -10.55 17.93
CA THR A 98 -2.14 -10.75 17.57
C THR A 98 -1.16 -10.08 18.53
N GLY A 99 -1.67 -9.50 19.63
CA GLY A 99 -0.87 -8.87 20.68
C GLY A 99 -0.10 -7.64 20.23
N ARG A 100 -0.61 -6.91 19.21
CA ARG A 100 0.02 -5.69 18.68
C ARG A 100 -0.39 -4.42 19.43
N CYS A 101 -1.27 -4.54 20.42
CA CYS A 101 -1.65 -3.46 21.32
C CYS A 101 -1.72 -3.94 22.78
N GLU A 102 -1.49 -3.03 23.71
CA GLU A 102 -1.71 -3.28 25.14
C GLU A 102 -3.19 -3.05 25.48
N GLY A 103 -3.95 -4.15 25.58
CA GLY A 103 -5.38 -4.10 25.87
C GLY A 103 -6.24 -3.88 24.63
N GLN A 104 -7.32 -3.12 24.75
CA GLN A 104 -8.29 -2.90 23.68
C GLN A 104 -7.73 -1.95 22.62
N ALA A 105 -7.73 -2.37 21.35
CA ALA A 105 -7.25 -1.57 20.24
C ALA A 105 -8.20 -0.40 19.96
N GLY A 106 -7.64 0.81 19.96
CA GLY A 106 -8.33 2.01 19.53
C GLY A 106 -7.90 2.45 18.13
N PHE A 107 -8.41 3.62 17.74
CA PHE A 107 -8.04 4.26 16.48
C PHE A 107 -6.56 4.64 16.41
N ARG A 108 -5.88 4.82 17.55
CA ARG A 108 -4.47 5.21 17.60
C ARG A 108 -3.58 4.05 17.18
N GLU A 109 -3.84 2.88 17.75
CA GLU A 109 -3.12 1.64 17.46
C GLU A 109 -3.33 1.24 16.01
N LEU A 110 -4.57 1.32 15.52
CA LEU A 110 -4.89 1.07 14.13
C LEU A 110 -4.16 2.04 13.17
N ASN A 111 -4.21 3.34 13.43
CA ASN A 111 -3.54 4.32 12.58
C ASN A 111 -2.01 4.17 12.63
N GLY A 112 -1.47 3.86 13.82
CA GLY A 112 -0.06 3.56 14.00
C GLY A 112 0.37 2.36 13.16
N MET A 113 -0.36 1.26 13.24
CA MET A 113 -0.07 0.05 12.47
C MET A 113 -0.19 0.26 10.96
N LEU A 114 -1.26 0.92 10.48
CA LEU A 114 -1.38 1.23 9.05
C LEU A 114 -0.24 2.14 8.57
N GLY A 115 0.13 3.14 9.36
CA GLY A 115 1.24 4.04 9.06
C GLY A 115 2.58 3.31 9.00
N GLU A 116 2.87 2.46 9.99
CA GLU A 116 4.07 1.63 10.04
C GLU A 116 4.14 0.68 8.84
N MET A 117 3.07 -0.06 8.58
CA MET A 117 2.97 -0.97 7.44
C MET A 117 3.19 -0.24 6.10
N THR A 118 2.55 0.91 5.92
CA THR A 118 2.73 1.76 4.73
C THR A 118 4.19 2.18 4.59
N ASN A 119 4.83 2.61 5.67
CA ASN A 119 6.23 3.04 5.65
C ASN A 119 7.20 1.90 5.34
N LEU A 120 6.97 0.70 5.89
CA LEU A 120 7.78 -0.48 5.64
C LEU A 120 7.68 -0.92 4.18
N ILE A 121 6.46 -0.99 3.63
CA ILE A 121 6.23 -1.33 2.22
C ILE A 121 6.88 -0.30 1.32
N TRP A 122 6.70 0.99 1.61
CA TRP A 122 7.31 2.06 0.83
C TRP A 122 8.83 2.02 0.87
N GLY A 123 9.42 1.81 2.05
CA GLY A 123 10.87 1.70 2.22
C GLY A 123 11.45 0.53 1.42
N ALA A 124 10.82 -0.65 1.49
CA ALA A 124 11.21 -1.81 0.71
C ALA A 124 11.06 -1.58 -0.80
N PHE A 125 9.94 -0.98 -1.23
CA PHE A 125 9.70 -0.62 -2.62
C PHE A 125 10.75 0.35 -3.16
N LYS A 126 11.06 1.41 -2.41
CA LYS A 126 12.07 2.40 -2.75
C LYS A 126 13.44 1.76 -2.92
N ASN A 127 13.84 0.94 -1.94
CA ASN A 127 15.13 0.26 -1.96
C ASN A 127 15.25 -0.71 -3.15
N ARG A 128 14.16 -1.39 -3.52
CA ARG A 128 14.17 -2.37 -4.61
C ARG A 128 14.06 -1.75 -6.00
N TYR A 129 13.36 -0.62 -6.18
CA TYR A 129 13.03 -0.14 -7.53
C TYR A 129 13.36 1.32 -7.83
N LEU A 130 13.61 2.17 -6.83
CA LEU A 130 13.73 3.62 -7.06
C LEU A 130 15.16 4.16 -6.99
N GLY A 131 16.08 3.45 -6.34
CA GLY A 131 17.48 3.89 -6.23
C GLY A 131 17.63 5.30 -5.64
N GLU A 132 18.75 5.99 -5.95
CA GLU A 132 18.94 7.39 -5.59
C GLU A 132 18.28 8.31 -6.63
N ALA A 133 17.30 9.11 -6.20
CA ALA A 133 16.62 10.06 -7.07
C ALA A 133 17.58 11.20 -7.48
N SER A 134 17.79 11.40 -8.79
CA SER A 134 18.59 12.52 -9.29
C SER A 134 17.91 13.86 -8.96
N ALA A 135 18.70 14.86 -8.56
CA ALA A 135 18.20 16.16 -8.08
C ALA A 135 17.50 17.03 -9.15
N ALA A 136 17.34 16.55 -10.39
CA ALA A 136 16.97 17.35 -11.56
C ALA A 136 15.45 17.56 -11.77
N ASP A 137 14.55 16.78 -11.16
CA ASP A 137 13.10 16.80 -11.44
C ASP A 137 12.27 17.81 -10.62
N ARG A 138 12.88 18.93 -10.19
CA ARG A 138 12.29 19.82 -9.16
C ARG A 138 11.21 20.81 -9.63
N ALA A 139 10.84 20.83 -10.92
CA ALA A 139 9.73 21.66 -11.40
C ALA A 139 8.45 20.82 -11.47
N GLN A 140 7.73 20.70 -10.35
CA GLN A 140 6.67 19.69 -10.20
C GLN A 140 5.26 20.30 -10.19
N VAL A 141 4.41 19.87 -11.12
CA VAL A 141 2.95 20.02 -11.03
C VAL A 141 2.45 19.03 -9.97
N GLN A 142 1.70 19.51 -8.98
CA GLN A 142 1.00 18.66 -8.02
C GLN A 142 -0.47 18.57 -8.41
N VAL A 143 -1.05 17.36 -8.36
CA VAL A 143 -2.51 17.20 -8.51
C VAL A 143 -3.15 17.37 -7.13
N PRO A 144 -4.24 18.13 -7.01
CA PRO A 144 -4.95 18.26 -5.73
C PRO A 144 -5.61 16.93 -5.33
N LEU A 145 -5.39 16.53 -4.08
CA LEU A 145 -6.10 15.43 -3.43
C LEU A 145 -7.41 15.97 -2.82
N LEU A 146 -8.55 15.42 -3.21
CA LEU A 146 -9.85 15.75 -2.62
C LEU A 146 -10.21 14.74 -1.53
N ILE A 147 -10.45 15.21 -0.30
CA ILE A 147 -10.91 14.38 0.81
C ILE A 147 -12.29 14.87 1.24
N ASN A 148 -13.27 13.97 1.23
CA ASN A 148 -14.62 14.26 1.71
C ASN A 148 -14.89 13.44 2.97
N HIS A 149 -14.72 14.09 4.13
CA HIS A 149 -14.92 13.46 5.42
C HIS A 149 -16.38 13.04 5.68
N LYS A 150 -17.35 13.77 5.12
CA LYS A 150 -18.77 13.47 5.32
C LYS A 150 -19.22 12.24 4.54
N GLN A 151 -18.69 12.08 3.34
CA GLN A 151 -19.00 10.96 2.45
C GLN A 151 -17.94 9.85 2.49
N LYS A 152 -16.91 10.00 3.34
CA LYS A 152 -15.84 9.02 3.58
C LYS A 152 -15.13 8.57 2.31
N TYR A 153 -14.70 9.53 1.48
CA TYR A 153 -13.93 9.20 0.26
C TYR A 153 -12.72 10.09 0.02
N ILE A 154 -11.80 9.57 -0.79
CA ILE A 154 -10.64 10.28 -1.34
C ILE A 154 -10.68 10.22 -2.88
N SER A 155 -10.28 11.30 -3.54
CA SER A 155 -10.06 11.33 -4.99
C SER A 155 -8.72 11.95 -5.34
N PHE A 156 -8.03 11.35 -6.29
CA PHE A 156 -6.69 11.74 -6.74
C PHE A 156 -6.68 12.76 -7.89
N GLY A 157 -7.85 13.22 -8.33
CA GLY A 157 -7.95 14.24 -9.37
C GLY A 157 -7.43 13.81 -10.75
N THR A 158 -7.23 12.51 -10.97
CA THR A 158 -6.78 11.93 -12.25
C THR A 158 -7.62 10.72 -12.63
N ASP A 159 -7.59 10.37 -13.92
CA ASP A 159 -8.30 9.21 -14.50
C ASP A 159 -7.34 8.03 -14.70
N ASN A 160 -6.12 8.16 -14.18
CA ASN A 160 -5.09 7.18 -14.40
C ASN A 160 -5.50 5.85 -13.76
N PRO A 161 -5.28 4.73 -14.46
CA PRO A 161 -5.51 3.40 -13.89
C PRO A 161 -4.72 3.26 -12.58
N GLN A 162 -5.38 2.69 -11.57
CA GLN A 162 -4.80 2.43 -10.26
C GLN A 162 -4.59 0.93 -10.12
N LEU A 163 -3.39 0.53 -9.77
CA LEU A 163 -3.12 -0.87 -9.45
C LEU A 163 -3.63 -1.16 -8.05
N CYS A 164 -4.57 -2.09 -7.94
CA CYS A 164 -5.21 -2.48 -6.69
C CYS A 164 -4.85 -3.93 -6.31
N PHE A 165 -4.48 -4.11 -5.06
CA PHE A 165 -4.29 -5.41 -4.42
C PHE A 165 -5.25 -5.55 -3.25
N VAL A 166 -5.89 -6.71 -3.14
CA VAL A 166 -6.78 -7.05 -2.03
C VAL A 166 -6.14 -8.17 -1.23
N TYR A 167 -5.80 -7.88 0.02
CA TYR A 167 -5.22 -8.86 0.95
C TYR A 167 -6.29 -9.28 1.95
N ARG A 168 -6.41 -10.59 2.16
CA ARG A 168 -7.28 -11.19 3.17
C ARG A 168 -6.44 -11.90 4.21
N ILE A 169 -6.68 -11.54 5.46
CA ILE A 169 -6.05 -12.14 6.63
C ILE A 169 -7.14 -12.85 7.41
N ALA A 170 -6.97 -14.15 7.67
CA ALA A 170 -7.83 -14.83 8.62
C ALA A 170 -7.29 -14.59 10.04
N ASP A 171 -8.13 -14.05 10.90
CA ASP A 171 -7.83 -13.87 12.32
C ASP A 171 -7.54 -15.23 12.98
N PRO A 172 -6.41 -15.39 13.69
CA PRO A 172 -6.03 -16.68 14.26
C PRO A 172 -6.93 -17.15 15.41
N VAL A 173 -7.73 -16.26 16.01
CA VAL A 173 -8.59 -16.56 17.17
C VAL A 173 -10.00 -16.97 16.73
N ASP A 174 -10.63 -16.20 15.83
CA ASP A 174 -12.03 -16.41 15.45
C ASP A 174 -12.26 -16.67 13.95
N ALA A 175 -11.18 -16.77 13.15
CA ALA A 175 -11.20 -16.99 11.71
C ALA A 175 -11.94 -15.90 10.91
N ARG A 176 -12.23 -14.74 11.51
CA ARG A 176 -12.81 -13.60 10.81
C ARG A 176 -11.83 -13.10 9.76
N ILE A 177 -12.35 -12.75 8.58
CA ILE A 177 -11.52 -12.18 7.51
C ILE A 177 -11.38 -10.68 7.72
N VAL A 178 -10.13 -10.23 7.80
CA VAL A 178 -9.75 -8.83 7.68
C VAL A 178 -9.30 -8.56 6.25
N THR A 179 -9.93 -7.58 5.62
CA THR A 179 -9.62 -7.17 4.24
C THR A 179 -8.82 -5.88 4.26
N LEU A 180 -7.69 -5.86 3.56
CA LEU A 180 -6.90 -4.67 3.30
C LEU A 180 -6.80 -4.43 1.79
N HIS A 181 -7.04 -3.18 1.39
CA HIS A 181 -6.84 -2.75 0.01
C HIS A 181 -5.59 -1.89 -0.08
N GLN A 182 -4.70 -2.25 -1.00
CA GLN A 182 -3.53 -1.46 -1.34
C GLN A 182 -3.70 -0.90 -2.74
N HIS A 183 -3.51 0.41 -2.88
CA HIS A 183 -3.59 1.08 -4.18
C HIS A 183 -2.28 1.78 -4.50
N PHE A 184 -1.79 1.58 -5.73
CA PHE A 184 -0.74 2.38 -6.34
C PHE A 184 -1.34 3.25 -7.44
N VAL A 185 -1.28 4.56 -7.24
CA VAL A 185 -1.88 5.57 -8.12
C VAL A 185 -0.77 6.37 -8.79
N PHE A 186 -0.34 5.95 -9.98
CA PHE A 186 0.72 6.63 -10.74
C PHE A 186 0.13 7.76 -11.58
N SER A 187 -0.09 8.92 -10.95
CA SER A 187 -0.89 10.03 -11.50
C SER A 187 -0.10 11.02 -12.37
N LEU A 188 1.24 11.09 -12.24
CA LEU A 188 2.02 12.24 -12.73
C LEU A 188 3.21 11.89 -13.63
N ASN A 189 3.75 10.68 -13.49
CA ASN A 189 4.83 10.15 -14.34
C ASN A 189 4.69 8.63 -14.28
N TRP A 190 4.43 7.96 -15.40
CA TRP A 190 4.37 6.49 -15.47
C TRP A 190 5.02 6.07 -16.77
N SER A 191 6.26 5.59 -16.66
CA SER A 191 7.05 5.05 -17.77
C SER A 191 7.43 3.61 -17.46
N PRO A 192 6.53 2.64 -17.65
CA PRO A 192 6.79 1.23 -17.37
C PRO A 192 7.98 0.69 -18.17
N GLU A 193 8.27 1.25 -19.35
CA GLU A 193 9.43 0.92 -20.19
C GLU A 193 10.78 1.28 -19.54
N ALA A 194 10.79 2.26 -18.62
CA ALA A 194 11.96 2.66 -17.86
C ALA A 194 12.13 1.87 -16.56
N PHE A 195 11.17 0.99 -16.22
CA PHE A 195 11.25 0.13 -15.05
C PHE A 195 12.47 -0.78 -15.10
N ARG A 196 13.26 -0.75 -14.02
CA ARG A 196 14.39 -1.65 -13.78
C ARG A 196 14.38 -2.01 -12.31
N GLU A 197 14.64 -3.28 -11.99
CA GLU A 197 15.02 -3.63 -10.63
C GLU A 197 16.34 -2.92 -10.31
N ALA A 198 16.43 -2.30 -9.14
CA ALA A 198 17.68 -1.72 -8.69
C ALA A 198 18.69 -2.86 -8.54
N THR A 199 19.82 -2.78 -9.25
CA THR A 199 20.95 -3.66 -8.99
C THR A 199 21.32 -3.44 -7.53
N PRO A 200 21.30 -4.47 -6.65
CA PRO A 200 21.78 -4.29 -5.30
C PRO A 200 23.20 -3.74 -5.43
N ALA A 201 23.45 -2.57 -4.82
CA ALA A 201 24.81 -2.08 -4.72
C ALA A 201 25.59 -3.20 -4.03
N THR A 202 26.41 -3.92 -4.79
CA THR A 202 27.40 -4.83 -4.23
C THR A 202 28.08 -4.00 -3.18
N ALA A 203 27.84 -4.28 -1.89
CA ALA A 203 28.55 -3.63 -0.82
C ALA A 203 30.01 -3.91 -1.14
N ALA A 204 30.72 -2.92 -1.67
CA ALA A 204 32.16 -3.00 -1.78
C ALA A 204 32.61 -3.38 -0.37
N PRO A 205 33.42 -4.43 -0.20
CA PRO A 205 33.91 -4.79 1.12
C PRO A 205 34.48 -3.51 1.71
N VAL A 206 33.90 -3.07 2.83
CA VAL A 206 34.44 -1.97 3.60
C VAL A 206 35.85 -2.43 3.94
N GLU A 207 36.86 -1.88 3.25
CA GLU A 207 38.24 -2.05 3.65
C GLU A 207 38.29 -1.53 5.08
N THR A 208 38.41 -2.46 6.02
CA THR A 208 38.61 -2.20 7.43
C THR A 208 39.90 -1.39 7.53
N GLY A 209 39.76 -0.06 7.49
CA GLY A 209 40.85 0.87 7.69
C GLY A 209 41.51 0.52 9.01
N ALA A 210 42.76 0.10 8.94
CA ALA A 210 43.58 -0.18 10.09
C ALA A 210 43.49 1.03 11.05
N LEU A 211 43.20 0.73 12.32
CA LEU A 211 43.38 1.67 13.43
C LEU A 211 44.83 2.15 13.43
N GLU A 212 45.10 3.32 12.86
CA GLU A 212 46.31 4.08 13.17
C GLU A 212 46.11 4.67 14.57
N LEU A 213 46.76 4.03 15.55
CA LEU A 213 46.96 4.58 16.89
C LEU A 213 47.83 5.83 16.77
N PHE A 214 47.22 7.01 16.98
CA PHE A 214 47.93 8.24 17.35
C PHE A 214 47.80 8.46 18.86
#